data_AF-A0A0E1X4Z9-F1
#
_entry.id   AF-A0A0E1X4Z9-F1
#
_cell.length_a   1.000
_cell.length_b   1.000
_cell.length_c   1.000
_cell.angle_alpha   90.00
_cell.angle_beta   90.00
_cell.angle_gamma   90.00
#
_symmetry.space_group_name_H-M   'P 1'
#
loop_
_entity.id
_entity.type
_entity.pdbx_description
1 polymer ?
#
loop_
_entity_poly.entity_id
_entity_poly.type
_entity_poly.pdbx_seq_one_letter_code
_entity_poly.pdbx_strand_id
1 'polypeptide(L)'
;MPGIIQIDDMNQSQALIGNNDEHLKAIEESFDVVIHARGQEVAVKGTKIENVEKAESVLINLLKVIDLGNNITIKDVEAAIKMAHNNTIQHLLDLYDEEITKDAFGKTIRAKTMGQRIYVNAMKNNDLVFGIGPAGTGKTFLAVVYAAKQLRKGTVKRIVLTRPAVEAGESLGFLPGDLKEKVDPYLRPLYDGLYTVLGREQTERFIERGIIEIAPLAYMRGRTLEDAFVILDEAQNTTHAQMKMFLTRLGFGSKMVVTGDQTQIDLPKGVKSGLKEAVSRLHNVKGISILKLDQSDVVRHPLVSKIIEHYEGEN
;
A
#
# COMPACT_ATOMS: atom_id res chain seq x y z
N MET A 1 39.83 1.63 -8.59
CA MET A 1 39.87 0.70 -7.44
C MET A 1 38.44 0.59 -6.94
N PRO A 2 37.97 -0.59 -6.51
CA PRO A 2 36.65 -0.69 -5.88
C PRO A 2 36.61 0.27 -4.67
N GLY A 3 35.52 1.02 -4.53
CA GLY A 3 35.32 1.86 -3.35
C GLY A 3 35.21 0.94 -2.13
N ILE A 4 35.93 1.28 -1.05
CA ILE A 4 35.72 0.60 0.22
C ILE A 4 34.63 1.38 0.95
N ILE A 5 33.50 0.73 1.19
CA ILE A 5 32.43 1.24 2.04
C ILE A 5 32.80 0.87 3.48
N GLN A 6 33.03 1.89 4.31
CA GLN A 6 33.28 1.72 5.74
C GLN A 6 31.95 1.71 6.49
N ILE A 7 31.82 0.80 7.45
CA ILE A 7 30.65 0.62 8.31
C ILE A 7 31.06 0.94 9.75
N ASP A 8 30.25 1.73 10.45
CA ASP A 8 30.64 2.27 11.75
C ASP A 8 30.71 1.19 12.84
N ASP A 9 29.85 0.16 12.79
CA ASP A 9 29.87 -0.94 13.75
C ASP A 9 29.52 -2.32 13.17
N MET A 10 29.80 -3.36 13.96
CA MET A 10 29.61 -4.75 13.55
C MET A 10 28.12 -5.17 13.50
N ASN A 11 27.24 -4.51 14.24
CA ASN A 11 25.80 -4.77 14.19
C ASN A 11 25.19 -4.26 12.89
N GLN A 12 25.59 -3.07 12.43
CA GLN A 12 25.23 -2.52 11.12
C GLN A 12 25.70 -3.44 9.99
N SER A 13 26.93 -3.95 10.09
CA SER A 13 27.48 -4.90 9.13
C SER A 13 26.62 -6.17 9.05
N GLN A 14 26.27 -6.77 10.19
CA GLN A 14 25.38 -7.94 10.22
C GLN A 14 23.99 -7.64 9.66
N ALA A 15 23.40 -6.50 10.00
CA ALA A 15 22.09 -6.08 9.48
C ALA A 15 22.12 -5.87 7.97
N LEU A 16 23.20 -5.30 7.43
CA LEU A 16 23.39 -5.11 6.00
C LEU A 16 23.56 -6.44 5.26
N ILE A 17 24.32 -7.38 5.83
CA ILE A 17 24.59 -8.69 5.23
C ILE A 17 23.32 -9.55 5.16
N GLY A 18 22.47 -9.48 6.19
CA GLY A 18 21.26 -10.31 6.31
C GLY A 18 21.57 -11.75 6.71
N ASN A 19 20.52 -12.55 6.93
CA ASN A 19 20.72 -13.94 7.35
C ASN A 19 21.28 -14.77 6.19
N ASN A 20 22.31 -15.57 6.45
CA ASN A 20 22.98 -16.39 5.41
C ASN A 20 23.42 -15.58 4.17
N ASP A 21 23.79 -14.32 4.38
CA ASP A 21 24.21 -13.35 3.34
C ASP A 21 23.12 -13.05 2.29
N GLU A 22 21.84 -13.25 2.62
CA GLU A 22 20.73 -13.14 1.67
C GLU A 22 20.63 -11.75 1.02
N HIS A 23 20.94 -10.68 1.75
CA HIS A 23 20.89 -9.31 1.21
C HIS A 23 21.99 -9.09 0.19
N LEU A 24 23.22 -9.51 0.48
CA LEU A 24 24.34 -9.32 -0.44
C LEU A 24 24.16 -10.14 -1.70
N LYS A 25 23.73 -11.41 -1.58
CA LYS A 25 23.45 -12.29 -2.72
C LYS A 25 22.43 -11.68 -3.67
N ALA A 26 21.35 -11.10 -3.15
CA ALA A 26 20.35 -10.44 -3.97
C ALA A 26 20.92 -9.26 -4.77
N ILE A 27 21.83 -8.47 -4.17
CA ILE A 27 22.49 -7.35 -4.84
C ILE A 27 23.49 -7.85 -5.89
N GLU A 28 24.30 -8.86 -5.55
CA GLU A 28 25.26 -9.52 -6.44
C GLU A 28 24.57 -10.06 -7.71
N GLU A 29 23.49 -10.83 -7.52
CA GLU A 29 22.71 -11.42 -8.62
C GLU A 29 22.06 -10.34 -9.50
N SER A 30 21.56 -9.25 -8.93
CA SER A 30 20.86 -8.23 -9.71
C SER A 30 21.79 -7.35 -10.55
N PHE A 31 23.01 -7.11 -10.07
CA PHE A 31 23.98 -6.23 -10.75
C PHE A 31 25.14 -6.99 -11.40
N ASP A 32 25.21 -8.33 -11.32
CA ASP A 32 26.34 -9.11 -11.85
C ASP A 32 27.69 -8.59 -11.29
N VAL A 33 27.75 -8.51 -9.95
CA VAL A 33 28.91 -8.07 -9.16
C VAL A 33 29.22 -9.07 -8.06
N VAL A 34 30.40 -8.96 -7.47
CA VAL A 34 30.84 -9.70 -6.29
C VAL A 34 31.04 -8.71 -5.15
N ILE A 35 30.45 -9.00 -4.00
CA ILE A 35 30.53 -8.18 -2.79
C ILE A 35 31.35 -8.94 -1.75
N HIS A 36 32.43 -8.32 -1.29
CA HIS A 36 33.23 -8.83 -0.19
C HIS A 36 32.95 -8.01 1.05
N ALA A 37 32.31 -8.63 2.05
CA ALA A 37 32.11 -8.05 3.37
C ALA A 37 33.09 -8.68 4.36
N ARG A 38 33.93 -7.87 5.01
CA ARG A 38 34.88 -8.34 6.03
C ARG A 38 34.92 -7.35 7.19
N GLY A 39 34.34 -7.76 8.32
CA GLY A 39 34.25 -6.91 9.51
C GLY A 39 33.40 -5.67 9.22
N GLN A 40 34.04 -4.50 9.20
CA GLN A 40 33.43 -3.19 8.96
C GLN A 40 33.68 -2.66 7.55
N GLU A 41 34.27 -3.47 6.66
CA GLU A 41 34.56 -3.07 5.29
C GLU A 41 33.73 -3.87 4.31
N VAL A 42 33.08 -3.19 3.38
CA VAL A 42 32.40 -3.80 2.23
C VAL A 42 32.99 -3.24 0.95
N ALA A 43 33.39 -4.13 0.04
CA ALA A 43 33.92 -3.77 -1.26
C ALA A 43 33.13 -4.45 -2.38
N VAL A 44 32.81 -3.70 -3.43
CA VAL A 44 32.06 -4.21 -4.60
C VAL A 44 33.01 -4.33 -5.79
N LYS A 45 33.01 -5.48 -6.45
CA LYS A 45 33.83 -5.75 -7.63
C LYS A 45 32.95 -6.23 -8.78
N GLY A 46 33.11 -5.64 -9.96
CA GLY A 46 32.36 -6.03 -11.15
C GLY A 46 33.11 -5.68 -12.42
N THR A 47 32.66 -6.23 -13.55
CA THR A 47 33.24 -5.96 -14.87
C THR A 47 32.77 -4.62 -15.44
N LYS A 48 31.55 -4.20 -15.11
CA LYS A 48 30.93 -2.94 -15.55
C LYS A 48 30.90 -1.93 -14.40
N ILE A 49 31.48 -0.75 -14.63
CA ILE A 49 31.55 0.31 -13.61
C ILE A 49 30.15 0.76 -13.15
N GLU A 50 29.19 0.89 -14.07
CA GLU A 50 27.82 1.29 -13.74
C GLU A 50 27.12 0.31 -12.78
N ASN A 51 27.38 -1.00 -12.94
CA ASN A 51 26.81 -2.02 -12.06
C ASN A 51 27.42 -1.95 -10.66
N VAL A 52 28.73 -1.70 -10.58
CA VAL A 52 29.44 -1.48 -9.31
C VAL A 52 28.87 -0.25 -8.60
N GLU A 53 28.73 0.88 -9.30
CA GLU A 53 28.18 2.13 -8.75
C GLU A 53 26.73 1.96 -8.26
N LYS A 54 25.89 1.23 -9.00
CA LYS A 54 24.51 0.94 -8.58
C LYS A 54 24.47 0.06 -7.33
N ALA A 55 25.27 -1.00 -7.27
CA ALA A 55 25.37 -1.87 -6.10
C ALA A 55 25.91 -1.12 -4.87
N GLU A 56 26.97 -0.33 -5.03
CA GLU A 56 27.50 0.54 -3.96
C GLU A 56 26.43 1.52 -3.48
N SER A 57 25.68 2.14 -4.40
CA SER A 57 24.57 3.04 -4.04
C SER A 57 23.47 2.33 -3.26
N VAL A 58 23.13 1.08 -3.58
CA VAL A 58 22.16 0.29 -2.81
C VAL A 58 22.68 0.07 -1.39
N LEU A 59 23.92 -0.42 -1.24
CA LEU A 59 24.53 -0.67 0.07
C LEU A 59 24.58 0.60 0.93
N ILE A 60 25.04 1.72 0.35
CA ILE A 60 25.14 3.01 1.05
C ILE A 60 23.77 3.49 1.52
N ASN A 61 22.72 3.38 0.69
CA ASN A 61 21.40 3.85 1.10
C ASN A 61 20.73 2.90 2.12
N LEU A 62 20.98 1.59 2.05
CA LEU A 62 20.53 0.65 3.08
C LEU A 62 21.24 0.88 4.42
N LEU A 63 22.54 1.19 4.40
CA LEU A 63 23.29 1.59 5.61
C LEU A 63 22.65 2.81 6.28
N LYS A 64 22.34 3.86 5.51
CA LYS A 64 21.64 5.03 6.05
C LYS A 64 20.28 4.70 6.67
N VAL A 65 19.56 3.72 6.13
CA VAL A 65 18.29 3.24 6.70
C VAL A 65 18.53 2.57 8.06
N ILE A 66 19.57 1.74 8.16
CA ILE A 66 19.99 1.08 9.39
C ILE A 66 20.45 2.12 10.43
N ASP A 67 21.18 3.16 10.02
CA ASP A 67 21.66 4.24 10.90
C ASP A 67 20.52 5.03 11.55
N LEU A 68 19.37 5.11 10.87
CA LEU A 68 18.14 5.68 11.42
C LEU A 68 17.42 4.73 12.40
N GLY A 69 18.00 3.58 12.71
CA GLY A 69 17.47 2.56 13.63
C GLY A 69 16.39 1.68 13.00
N ASN A 70 16.26 1.64 11.68
CA ASN A 70 15.31 0.75 11.01
C ASN A 70 15.94 -0.62 10.74
N ASN A 71 15.19 -1.68 11.00
CA ASN A 71 15.56 -3.00 10.52
C ASN A 71 15.22 -3.11 9.03
N ILE A 72 16.14 -3.68 8.25
CA ILE A 72 15.93 -3.99 6.84
C ILE A 72 15.64 -5.49 6.67
N THR A 73 14.82 -5.80 5.68
CA THR A 73 14.46 -7.14 5.24
C THR A 73 14.86 -7.33 3.79
N ILE A 74 14.82 -8.56 3.29
CA ILE A 74 15.08 -8.85 1.87
C ILE A 74 14.21 -8.01 0.93
N LYS A 75 12.97 -7.69 1.31
CA LYS A 75 12.08 -6.85 0.49
C LYS A 75 12.52 -5.40 0.41
N ASP A 76 13.16 -4.90 1.47
CA ASP A 76 13.75 -3.58 1.47
C ASP A 76 14.94 -3.52 0.50
N VAL A 77 15.73 -4.59 0.46
CA VAL A 77 16.85 -4.76 -0.50
C VAL A 77 16.33 -4.84 -1.93
N GLU A 78 15.33 -5.68 -2.21
CA GLU A 78 14.70 -5.79 -3.53
C GLU A 78 14.12 -4.44 -4.00
N ALA A 79 13.49 -3.69 -3.09
CA ALA A 79 12.98 -2.36 -3.39
C ALA A 79 14.12 -1.39 -3.73
N ALA A 80 15.20 -1.38 -2.93
CA ALA A 80 16.38 -0.56 -3.18
C ALA A 80 17.04 -0.90 -4.53
N ILE A 81 17.21 -2.19 -4.84
CA ILE A 81 17.70 -2.68 -6.14
C ILE A 81 16.84 -2.13 -7.29
N LYS A 82 15.51 -2.26 -7.19
CA LYS A 82 14.59 -1.75 -8.21
C LYS A 82 14.67 -0.24 -8.36
N MET A 83 14.83 0.50 -7.26
CA MET A 83 15.01 1.95 -7.30
C MET A 83 16.35 2.34 -7.93
N ALA A 84 17.42 1.60 -7.67
CA ALA A 84 18.72 1.83 -8.30
C ALA A 84 18.70 1.56 -9.82
N HIS A 85 18.01 0.51 -10.28
CA HIS A 85 17.78 0.28 -11.72
C HIS A 85 17.03 1.44 -12.38
N ASN A 86 16.09 2.06 -11.66
CA ASN A 86 15.29 3.19 -12.13
C ASN A 86 15.93 4.57 -11.86
N ASN A 87 17.15 4.64 -11.31
CA ASN A 87 17.85 5.86 -10.90
C ASN A 87 17.05 6.73 -9.90
N THR A 88 16.33 6.09 -8.98
CA THR A 88 15.52 6.73 -7.92
C THR A 88 15.95 6.35 -6.50
N ILE A 89 17.07 5.64 -6.34
CA ILE A 89 17.58 5.15 -5.05
C ILE A 89 17.76 6.23 -3.98
N GLN A 90 18.06 7.47 -4.38
CA GLN A 90 18.15 8.63 -3.51
C GLN A 90 16.86 8.90 -2.71
N HIS A 91 15.71 8.39 -3.16
CA HIS A 91 14.41 8.51 -2.48
C HIS A 91 14.12 7.36 -1.52
N LEU A 92 15.06 6.41 -1.31
CA LEU A 92 14.82 5.26 -0.43
C LEU A 92 14.53 5.71 1.00
N LEU A 93 15.32 6.66 1.52
CA LEU A 93 15.15 7.19 2.87
C LEU A 93 13.80 7.89 3.07
N ASP A 94 13.27 8.53 2.01
CA ASP A 94 11.96 9.18 2.05
C ASP A 94 10.84 8.17 2.39
N LEU A 95 11.01 6.89 2.01
CA LEU A 95 10.06 5.83 2.35
C LEU A 95 10.12 5.46 3.85
N TYR A 96 11.27 5.64 4.50
CA TYR A 96 11.47 5.27 5.91
C TYR A 96 10.99 6.35 6.89
N ASP A 97 11.25 7.60 6.56
CA ASP A 97 10.92 8.74 7.42
C ASP A 97 9.43 9.15 7.38
N GLU A 98 8.65 8.60 6.44
CA GLU A 98 7.28 9.06 6.22
C GLU A 98 6.31 8.73 7.36
N GLU A 99 6.06 9.72 8.22
CA GLU A 99 4.84 9.79 9.03
C GLU A 99 3.64 10.02 8.09
N ILE A 100 2.68 9.09 8.10
CA ILE A 100 1.45 9.26 7.34
C ILE A 100 0.66 10.38 8.00
N THR A 101 0.31 10.22 9.27
CA THR A 101 -0.53 11.15 10.02
C THR A 101 -0.47 10.79 11.51
N LYS A 102 -1.14 11.59 12.35
CA LYS A 102 -1.47 11.24 13.73
C LYS A 102 -2.92 10.80 13.83
N ASP A 103 -3.16 9.84 14.73
CA ASP A 103 -4.49 9.42 15.14
C ASP A 103 -5.19 10.50 15.98
N ALA A 104 -6.44 10.26 16.35
CA ALA A 104 -7.25 11.19 17.14
C ALA A 104 -6.68 11.47 18.55
N PHE A 105 -5.78 10.62 19.04
CA PHE A 105 -5.11 10.74 20.34
C PHE A 105 -3.68 11.27 20.23
N GLY A 106 -3.23 11.65 19.02
CA GLY A 106 -1.90 12.20 18.77
C GLY A 106 -0.79 11.16 18.55
N LYS A 107 -1.12 9.86 18.53
CA LYS A 107 -0.15 8.79 18.22
C LYS A 107 0.12 8.75 16.72
N THR A 108 1.40 8.68 16.37
CA THR A 108 1.83 8.60 14.97
C THR A 108 1.40 7.29 14.29
N ILE A 109 0.85 7.41 13.08
CA ILE A 109 0.52 6.31 12.18
C ILE A 109 1.57 6.27 11.06
N ARG A 110 2.25 5.11 10.93
CA ARG A 110 3.26 4.83 9.89
C ARG A 110 2.91 3.56 9.12
N ALA A 111 3.38 3.48 7.89
CA ALA A 111 3.48 2.22 7.18
C ALA A 111 4.52 1.32 7.87
N LYS A 112 4.23 0.03 7.97
CA LYS A 112 5.04 -0.91 8.77
C LYS A 112 5.95 -1.80 7.93
N THR A 113 5.60 -2.00 6.65
CA THR A 113 6.36 -2.85 5.72
C THR A 113 6.78 -2.03 4.50
N MET A 114 7.78 -2.50 3.76
CA MET A 114 8.22 -1.85 2.52
C MET A 114 7.09 -1.72 1.50
N GLY A 115 6.28 -2.76 1.31
CA GLY A 115 5.14 -2.71 0.40
C GLY A 115 4.11 -1.64 0.81
N GLN A 116 3.82 -1.51 2.10
CA GLN A 116 2.96 -0.44 2.62
C GLN A 116 3.56 0.96 2.41
N ARG A 117 4.87 1.13 2.60
CA ARG A 117 5.56 2.42 2.37
C ARG A 117 5.47 2.83 0.90
N ILE A 118 5.78 1.90 -0.01
CA ILE A 118 5.65 2.10 -1.45
C ILE A 118 4.20 2.43 -1.84
N TYR A 119 3.22 1.76 -1.24
CA TYR A 119 1.80 2.02 -1.49
C TYR A 119 1.37 3.43 -1.06
N VAL A 120 1.79 3.89 0.12
CA VAL A 120 1.52 5.26 0.58
C VAL A 120 2.20 6.29 -0.31
N ASN A 121 3.45 6.05 -0.69
CA ASN A 121 4.18 6.92 -1.60
C ASN A 121 3.52 6.99 -2.99
N ALA A 122 2.97 5.88 -3.48
CA ALA A 122 2.22 5.86 -4.73
C ALA A 122 0.96 6.75 -4.66
N MET A 123 0.22 6.73 -3.54
CA MET A 123 -0.96 7.59 -3.32
C MET A 123 -0.60 9.08 -3.31
N LYS A 124 0.60 9.43 -2.88
CA LYS A 124 1.13 10.80 -2.94
C LYS A 124 1.38 11.23 -4.39
N ASN A 125 2.05 10.38 -5.16
CA ASN A 125 2.64 10.75 -6.45
C ASN A 125 1.74 10.48 -7.67
N ASN A 126 0.61 9.79 -7.50
CA ASN A 126 -0.29 9.40 -8.60
C ASN A 126 -1.73 9.81 -8.33
N ASP A 127 -2.49 10.01 -9.39
CA ASP A 127 -3.90 10.41 -9.31
C ASP A 127 -4.82 9.20 -9.16
N LEU A 128 -4.39 8.04 -9.66
CA LEU A 128 -5.09 6.76 -9.48
C LEU A 128 -4.13 5.68 -9.01
N VAL A 129 -4.48 5.02 -7.89
CA VAL A 129 -3.69 3.94 -7.33
C VAL A 129 -4.55 2.69 -7.11
N PHE A 130 -4.08 1.55 -7.61
CA PHE A 130 -4.64 0.25 -7.30
C PHE A 130 -3.81 -0.40 -6.19
N GLY A 131 -4.43 -0.66 -5.03
CA GLY A 131 -3.85 -1.44 -3.95
C GLY A 131 -4.44 -2.84 -3.94
N ILE A 132 -3.68 -3.84 -4.42
CA ILE A 132 -4.16 -5.21 -4.61
C ILE A 132 -3.42 -6.12 -3.66
N GLY A 133 -4.12 -6.93 -2.89
CA GLY A 133 -3.46 -7.91 -2.02
C GLY A 133 -4.40 -8.55 -1.01
N PRO A 134 -3.90 -9.52 -0.24
CA PRO A 134 -4.71 -10.27 0.72
C PRO A 134 -5.27 -9.39 1.83
N ALA A 135 -6.24 -9.92 2.56
CA ALA A 135 -6.77 -9.29 3.77
C ALA A 135 -5.67 -9.13 4.84
N GLY A 136 -5.67 -7.99 5.54
CA GLY A 136 -4.69 -7.68 6.58
C GLY A 136 -3.40 -7.00 6.10
N THR A 137 -3.21 -6.81 4.79
CA THR A 137 -2.09 -6.02 4.22
C THR A 137 -2.19 -4.51 4.45
N GLY A 138 -3.32 -4.04 4.99
CA GLY A 138 -3.56 -2.63 5.28
C GLY A 138 -3.98 -1.78 4.08
N LYS A 139 -4.20 -2.36 2.88
CA LYS A 139 -4.56 -1.62 1.65
C LYS A 139 -5.69 -0.59 1.83
N THR A 140 -6.81 -1.01 2.43
CA THR A 140 -7.99 -0.16 2.63
C THR A 140 -7.75 0.82 3.77
N PHE A 141 -7.24 0.33 4.91
CA PHE A 141 -6.96 1.16 6.08
C PHE A 141 -6.00 2.31 5.75
N LEU A 142 -4.86 2.02 5.11
CA LEU A 142 -3.87 3.03 4.73
C LEU A 142 -4.44 4.04 3.73
N ALA A 143 -5.31 3.61 2.80
CA ALA A 143 -5.98 4.51 1.89
C ALA A 143 -6.92 5.48 2.61
N VAL A 144 -7.73 4.98 3.55
CA VAL A 144 -8.64 5.81 4.36
C VAL A 144 -7.86 6.76 5.27
N VAL A 145 -6.79 6.28 5.91
CA VAL A 145 -5.89 7.10 6.74
C VAL A 145 -5.27 8.23 5.92
N TYR A 146 -4.80 7.92 4.71
CA TYR A 146 -4.22 8.91 3.81
C TYR A 146 -5.28 9.90 3.31
N ALA A 147 -6.49 9.45 2.98
CA ALA A 147 -7.61 10.33 2.63
C ALA A 147 -7.94 11.33 3.75
N ALA A 148 -8.03 10.84 4.99
CA ALA A 148 -8.28 11.67 6.17
C ALA A 148 -7.14 12.69 6.40
N LYS A 149 -5.87 12.29 6.18
CA LYS A 149 -4.72 13.21 6.17
C LYS A 149 -4.91 14.34 5.15
N GLN A 150 -5.28 14.01 3.91
CA GLN A 150 -5.45 14.98 2.83
C GLN A 150 -6.61 15.94 3.12
N LEU A 151 -7.72 15.44 3.68
CA LEU A 151 -8.85 16.27 4.11
C LEU A 151 -8.44 17.22 5.23
N ARG A 152 -7.74 16.71 6.26
CA ARG A 152 -7.27 17.54 7.39
C ARG A 152 -6.27 18.61 6.97
N LYS A 153 -5.47 18.36 5.93
CA LYS A 153 -4.55 19.35 5.32
C LYS A 153 -5.25 20.34 4.37
N GLY A 154 -6.54 20.13 4.06
CA GLY A 154 -7.27 20.94 3.09
C GLY A 154 -6.83 20.74 1.63
N THR A 155 -6.05 19.68 1.34
CA THR A 155 -5.63 19.36 -0.03
C THR A 155 -6.78 18.80 -0.87
N VAL A 156 -7.75 18.17 -0.20
CA VAL A 156 -9.05 17.81 -0.79
C VAL A 156 -10.15 18.42 0.08
N LYS A 157 -11.31 18.72 -0.52
CA LYS A 157 -12.47 19.30 0.17
C LYS A 157 -13.42 18.25 0.72
N ARG A 158 -13.38 17.03 0.16
CA ARG A 158 -14.25 15.92 0.55
C ARG A 158 -13.59 14.56 0.39
N ILE A 159 -14.13 13.57 1.09
CA ILE A 159 -13.79 12.15 0.93
C ILE A 159 -15.04 11.42 0.43
N VAL A 160 -14.88 10.55 -0.56
CA VAL A 160 -15.96 9.68 -1.06
C VAL A 160 -15.49 8.23 -0.93
N LEU A 161 -16.13 7.48 -0.04
CA LEU A 161 -15.85 6.06 0.20
C LEU A 161 -16.98 5.22 -0.37
N THR A 162 -16.63 4.25 -1.18
CA THR A 162 -17.61 3.40 -1.85
C THR A 162 -17.20 1.94 -1.90
N ARG A 163 -18.18 1.06 -1.92
CA ARG A 163 -18.03 -0.39 -2.01
C ARG A 163 -19.12 -0.93 -2.94
N PRO A 164 -18.85 -1.93 -3.80
CA PRO A 164 -19.90 -2.57 -4.57
C PRO A 164 -20.83 -3.33 -3.64
N ALA A 165 -22.14 -3.30 -3.92
CA ALA A 165 -23.10 -4.14 -3.22
C ALA A 165 -22.96 -5.57 -3.76
N VAL A 166 -22.59 -6.51 -2.89
CA VAL A 166 -22.34 -7.90 -3.25
C VAL A 166 -22.86 -8.74 -2.10
N GLU A 167 -23.69 -9.72 -2.42
CA GLU A 167 -24.25 -10.65 -1.45
C GLU A 167 -23.19 -11.71 -1.11
N ALA A 168 -22.23 -11.36 -0.27
CA ALA A 168 -21.30 -12.34 0.29
C ALA A 168 -21.97 -13.05 1.47
N GLY A 169 -22.44 -14.29 1.25
CA GLY A 169 -23.04 -15.14 2.28
C GLY A 169 -24.56 -14.97 2.40
N GLU A 170 -25.00 -13.98 3.18
CA GLU A 170 -26.43 -13.71 3.40
C GLU A 170 -26.96 -12.74 2.33
N SER A 171 -28.12 -13.04 1.72
CA SER A 171 -28.71 -12.11 0.76
C SER A 171 -29.07 -10.80 1.46
N LEU A 172 -28.72 -9.66 0.84
CA LEU A 172 -29.08 -8.32 1.30
C LEU A 172 -30.61 -8.18 1.51
N GLY A 173 -31.40 -9.07 0.90
CA GLY A 173 -32.84 -9.21 1.14
C GLY A 173 -33.23 -9.51 2.60
N PHE A 174 -32.38 -10.18 3.40
CA PHE A 174 -32.73 -10.68 4.74
C PHE A 174 -32.43 -9.70 5.89
N LEU A 175 -31.56 -8.71 5.70
CA LEU A 175 -31.28 -7.71 6.73
C LEU A 175 -32.50 -6.76 6.87
N PRO A 176 -33.08 -6.55 8.06
CA PRO A 176 -34.17 -5.59 8.24
C PRO A 176 -33.67 -4.15 8.04
N GLY A 177 -34.55 -3.25 7.60
CA GLY A 177 -34.23 -1.82 7.44
C GLY A 177 -34.21 -1.32 6.00
N ASP A 178 -33.89 -0.04 5.82
CA ASP A 178 -33.72 0.59 4.51
C ASP A 178 -32.43 0.10 3.80
N LEU A 179 -32.25 0.43 2.53
CA LEU A 179 -31.07 -0.02 1.77
C LEU A 179 -29.75 0.45 2.41
N LYS A 180 -29.74 1.58 3.11
CA LYS A 180 -28.57 2.15 3.77
C LYS A 180 -28.23 1.35 5.03
N GLU A 181 -29.22 1.02 5.85
CA GLU A 181 -29.07 0.18 7.05
C GLU A 181 -28.56 -1.21 6.71
N LYS A 182 -28.98 -1.78 5.57
CA LYS A 182 -28.53 -3.11 5.12
C LYS A 182 -27.07 -3.14 4.64
N VAL A 183 -26.55 -2.05 4.09
CA VAL A 183 -25.17 -1.98 3.59
C VAL A 183 -24.16 -1.51 4.65
N ASP A 184 -24.63 -0.87 5.71
CA ASP A 184 -23.79 -0.26 6.75
C ASP A 184 -22.79 -1.23 7.40
N PRO A 185 -23.15 -2.51 7.71
CA PRO A 185 -22.19 -3.47 8.25
C PRO A 185 -20.95 -3.70 7.36
N TYR A 186 -21.13 -3.66 6.04
CA TYR A 186 -20.04 -3.84 5.06
C TYR A 186 -19.15 -2.61 4.92
N LEU A 187 -19.62 -1.45 5.39
CA LEU A 187 -18.88 -0.19 5.32
C LEU A 187 -18.11 0.06 6.62
N ARG A 188 -18.33 -0.74 7.67
CA ARG A 188 -17.72 -0.56 9.00
C ARG A 188 -16.18 -0.41 9.00
N PRO A 189 -15.40 -1.20 8.24
CA PRO A 189 -13.95 -1.00 8.18
C PRO A 189 -13.54 0.39 7.68
N LEU A 190 -14.37 1.03 6.86
CA LEU A 190 -14.14 2.40 6.36
C LEU A 190 -14.37 3.43 7.47
N TYR A 191 -15.42 3.26 8.28
CA TYR A 191 -15.67 4.08 9.46
C TYR A 191 -14.53 3.95 10.48
N ASP A 192 -14.07 2.74 10.76
CA ASP A 192 -13.00 2.50 11.73
C ASP A 192 -11.69 3.23 11.34
N GLY A 193 -11.36 3.25 10.05
CA GLY A 193 -10.21 4.01 9.53
C GLY A 193 -10.37 5.52 9.73
N LEU A 194 -11.57 6.07 9.51
CA LEU A 194 -11.86 7.49 9.74
C LEU A 194 -11.83 7.85 11.22
N TYR A 195 -12.46 7.03 12.08
CA TYR A 195 -12.46 7.22 13.53
C TYR A 195 -11.05 7.18 14.12
N THR A 196 -10.17 6.36 13.56
CA THR A 196 -8.77 6.33 13.96
C THR A 196 -8.11 7.70 13.77
N VAL A 197 -8.32 8.37 12.63
CA VAL A 197 -7.60 9.62 12.30
C VAL A 197 -8.30 10.89 12.81
N LEU A 198 -9.63 10.94 12.69
CA LEU A 198 -10.42 12.15 12.97
C LEU A 198 -11.12 12.09 14.34
N GLY A 199 -11.27 10.89 14.91
CA GLY A 199 -12.13 10.66 16.06
C GLY A 199 -13.59 10.50 15.64
N ARG A 200 -14.39 9.90 16.53
CA ARG A 200 -15.78 9.54 16.24
C ARG A 200 -16.67 10.78 16.01
N GLU A 201 -16.68 11.70 16.96
CA GLU A 201 -17.53 12.91 16.90
C GLU A 201 -17.27 13.74 15.64
N GLN A 202 -16.00 13.98 15.30
CA GLN A 202 -15.65 14.76 14.12
C GLN A 202 -16.02 14.02 12.82
N THR A 203 -15.81 12.71 12.77
CA THR A 203 -16.19 11.89 11.60
C THR A 203 -17.68 11.98 11.35
N GLU A 204 -18.51 11.77 12.36
CA GLU A 204 -19.98 11.86 12.24
C GLU A 204 -20.41 13.24 11.77
N ARG A 205 -19.86 14.30 12.35
CA ARG A 205 -20.13 15.68 11.93
C ARG A 205 -19.74 15.95 10.47
N PHE A 206 -18.65 15.36 9.97
CA PHE A 206 -18.27 15.49 8.56
C PHE A 206 -19.18 14.69 7.64
N ILE A 207 -19.69 13.54 8.09
CA ILE A 207 -20.67 12.74 7.34
C ILE A 207 -21.99 13.51 7.24
N GLU A 208 -22.52 14.03 8.34
CA GLU A 208 -23.76 14.84 8.36
C GLU A 208 -23.69 16.05 7.43
N ARG A 209 -22.50 16.66 7.32
CA ARG A 209 -22.26 17.82 6.44
C ARG A 209 -21.97 17.44 4.98
N GLY A 210 -21.89 16.15 4.66
CA GLY A 210 -21.54 15.67 3.32
C GLY A 210 -20.08 15.92 2.93
N ILE A 211 -19.20 16.24 3.88
CA ILE A 211 -17.75 16.37 3.66
C ILE A 211 -17.14 14.97 3.48
N ILE A 212 -17.64 13.99 4.23
CA ILE A 212 -17.33 12.58 4.03
C ILE A 212 -18.61 11.89 3.57
N GLU A 213 -18.57 11.32 2.37
CA GLU A 213 -19.66 10.53 1.83
C GLU A 213 -19.29 9.05 1.86
N ILE A 214 -20.13 8.22 2.48
CA ILE A 214 -19.97 6.77 2.48
C ILE A 214 -21.23 6.19 1.83
N ALA A 215 -21.08 5.62 0.63
CA ALA A 215 -22.23 5.22 -0.19
C ALA A 215 -21.94 4.02 -1.11
N PRO A 216 -22.96 3.21 -1.46
CA PRO A 216 -22.81 2.15 -2.44
C PRO A 216 -22.33 2.64 -3.81
N LEU A 217 -21.62 1.78 -4.56
CA LEU A 217 -21.04 2.12 -5.87
C LEU A 217 -22.06 2.69 -6.87
N ALA A 218 -23.32 2.26 -6.79
CA ALA A 218 -24.39 2.73 -7.66
C ALA A 218 -24.60 4.26 -7.61
N TYR A 219 -24.31 4.89 -6.46
CA TYR A 219 -24.46 6.33 -6.25
C TYR A 219 -23.41 7.16 -6.98
N MET A 220 -22.38 6.52 -7.56
CA MET A 220 -21.33 7.21 -8.31
C MET A 220 -21.77 7.54 -9.75
N ARG A 221 -22.87 6.95 -10.23
CA ARG A 221 -23.35 7.14 -11.60
C ARG A 221 -23.69 8.60 -11.88
N GLY A 222 -23.19 9.13 -12.99
CA GLY A 222 -23.48 10.50 -13.45
C GLY A 222 -22.75 11.60 -12.67
N ARG A 223 -21.87 11.26 -11.73
CA ARG A 223 -21.11 12.25 -10.95
C ARG A 223 -19.78 12.59 -11.60
N THR A 224 -19.27 13.78 -11.30
CA THR A 224 -17.85 14.12 -11.47
C THR A 224 -17.31 14.45 -10.08
N LEU A 225 -16.25 13.77 -9.68
CA LEU A 225 -15.69 13.87 -8.34
C LEU A 225 -14.49 14.79 -8.39
N GLU A 226 -14.73 16.09 -8.28
CA GLU A 226 -13.72 17.15 -8.15
C GLU A 226 -13.34 17.42 -6.70
N ASP A 227 -12.11 17.90 -6.48
CA ASP A 227 -11.50 18.23 -5.19
C ASP A 227 -11.72 17.16 -4.10
N ALA A 228 -11.66 15.89 -4.50
CA ALA A 228 -12.07 14.76 -3.68
C ALA A 228 -10.98 13.70 -3.53
N PHE A 229 -10.92 13.06 -2.37
CA PHE A 229 -10.23 11.77 -2.24
C PHE A 229 -11.26 10.64 -2.31
N VAL A 230 -11.19 9.82 -3.35
CA VAL A 230 -12.18 8.79 -3.66
C VAL A 230 -11.59 7.42 -3.42
N ILE A 231 -12.30 6.54 -2.70
CA ILE A 231 -11.86 5.16 -2.46
C ILE A 231 -12.96 4.20 -2.89
N LEU A 232 -12.62 3.25 -3.77
CA LEU A 232 -13.44 2.07 -4.06
C LEU A 232 -12.82 0.86 -3.37
N ASP A 233 -13.49 0.36 -2.34
CA ASP A 233 -13.10 -0.84 -1.61
C ASP A 233 -13.78 -2.10 -2.15
N GLU A 234 -13.15 -3.26 -1.92
CA GLU A 234 -13.55 -4.56 -2.47
C GLU A 234 -13.80 -4.56 -3.99
N ALA A 235 -12.94 -3.86 -4.72
CA ALA A 235 -13.08 -3.65 -6.14
C ALA A 235 -13.09 -4.95 -6.96
N GLN A 236 -12.58 -6.07 -6.42
CA GLN A 236 -12.64 -7.37 -7.08
C GLN A 236 -14.08 -7.80 -7.39
N ASN A 237 -15.04 -7.28 -6.63
CA ASN A 237 -16.46 -7.55 -6.80
C ASN A 237 -17.19 -6.53 -7.67
N THR A 238 -16.45 -5.76 -8.48
CA THR A 238 -17.04 -4.95 -9.55
C THR A 238 -17.07 -5.70 -10.86
N THR A 239 -18.10 -5.45 -11.66
CA THR A 239 -18.13 -5.84 -13.09
C THR A 239 -17.30 -4.87 -13.94
N HIS A 240 -17.00 -5.27 -15.18
CA HIS A 240 -16.38 -4.38 -16.19
C HIS A 240 -17.08 -3.02 -16.28
N ALA A 241 -18.41 -3.03 -16.43
CA ALA A 241 -19.21 -1.82 -16.60
C ALA A 241 -19.14 -0.90 -15.37
N GLN A 242 -19.19 -1.48 -14.16
CA GLN A 242 -19.08 -0.73 -12.91
C GLN A 242 -17.69 -0.12 -12.72
N MET A 243 -16.62 -0.88 -12.99
CA MET A 243 -15.25 -0.37 -12.90
C MET A 243 -15.03 0.77 -13.89
N LYS A 244 -15.42 0.61 -15.15
CA LYS A 244 -15.34 1.67 -16.17
C LYS A 244 -16.16 2.90 -15.79
N MET A 245 -17.38 2.70 -15.28
CA MET A 245 -18.22 3.80 -14.78
C MET A 245 -17.51 4.56 -13.67
N PHE A 246 -16.95 3.86 -12.68
CA PHE A 246 -16.29 4.45 -11.52
C PHE A 246 -15.00 5.21 -11.87
N LEU A 247 -14.09 4.59 -12.63
CA LEU A 247 -12.81 5.20 -12.99
C LEU A 247 -13.00 6.49 -13.81
N THR A 248 -14.07 6.59 -14.60
CA THR A 248 -14.40 7.79 -15.37
C THR A 248 -15.11 8.88 -14.56
N ARG A 249 -15.25 8.73 -13.23
CA ARG A 249 -15.77 9.78 -12.34
C ARG A 249 -14.67 10.69 -11.79
N LEU A 250 -13.40 10.35 -11.95
CA LEU A 250 -12.28 11.14 -11.44
C LEU A 250 -12.26 12.53 -12.10
N GLY A 251 -12.45 13.58 -11.29
CA GLY A 251 -12.39 14.98 -11.70
C GLY A 251 -11.05 15.64 -11.36
N PHE A 252 -10.93 16.93 -11.67
CA PHE A 252 -9.73 17.73 -11.33
C PHE A 252 -9.58 17.91 -9.82
N GLY A 253 -8.33 18.07 -9.36
CA GLY A 253 -8.01 18.25 -7.95
C GLY A 253 -8.25 17.02 -7.08
N SER A 254 -8.56 15.87 -7.70
CA SER A 254 -8.94 14.65 -7.01
C SER A 254 -7.88 13.56 -7.11
N LYS A 255 -7.93 12.64 -6.15
CA LYS A 255 -7.20 11.38 -6.18
C LYS A 255 -8.17 10.22 -5.98
N MET A 256 -7.87 9.08 -6.59
CA MET A 256 -8.67 7.88 -6.50
C MET A 256 -7.81 6.69 -6.11
N VAL A 257 -8.31 5.89 -5.18
CA VAL A 257 -7.69 4.64 -4.74
C VAL A 257 -8.68 3.51 -4.92
N VAL A 258 -8.25 2.43 -5.55
CA VAL A 258 -9.05 1.23 -5.78
C VAL A 258 -8.38 0.08 -5.04
N THR A 259 -9.04 -0.46 -4.02
CA THR A 259 -8.53 -1.57 -3.20
C THR A 259 -9.28 -2.85 -3.49
N GLY A 260 -8.58 -3.97 -3.48
CA GLY A 260 -9.24 -5.28 -3.62
C GLY A 260 -8.30 -6.47 -3.55
N ASP A 261 -8.88 -7.66 -3.56
CA ASP A 261 -8.15 -8.93 -3.59
C ASP A 261 -8.61 -9.77 -4.79
N GLN A 262 -7.74 -9.97 -5.77
CA GLN A 262 -8.08 -10.72 -6.98
C GLN A 262 -8.37 -12.21 -6.76
N THR A 263 -8.07 -12.72 -5.55
CA THR A 263 -8.34 -14.11 -5.14
C THR A 263 -9.72 -14.29 -4.49
N GLN A 264 -10.36 -13.21 -4.01
CA GLN A 264 -11.63 -13.24 -3.27
C GLN A 264 -12.78 -12.65 -4.10
N ILE A 265 -13.05 -13.22 -5.27
CA ILE A 265 -14.11 -12.74 -6.16
C ILE A 265 -15.44 -13.41 -5.82
N ASP A 266 -16.39 -12.61 -5.37
CA ASP A 266 -17.76 -13.01 -4.99
C ASP A 266 -18.80 -12.75 -6.10
N LEU A 267 -18.34 -12.51 -7.32
CA LEU A 267 -19.23 -12.27 -8.47
C LEU A 267 -19.93 -13.57 -8.91
N PRO A 268 -21.15 -13.48 -9.48
CA PRO A 268 -21.82 -14.63 -10.07
C PRO A 268 -20.95 -15.36 -11.10
N LYS A 269 -21.09 -16.69 -11.17
CA LYS A 269 -20.33 -17.53 -12.10
C LYS A 269 -20.45 -17.01 -13.53
N GLY A 270 -19.30 -16.89 -14.21
CA GLY A 270 -19.20 -16.40 -15.59
C GLY A 270 -19.03 -14.88 -15.73
N VAL A 271 -19.25 -14.10 -14.66
CA VAL A 271 -19.01 -12.65 -14.68
C VAL A 271 -17.53 -12.36 -14.44
N LYS A 272 -16.90 -11.62 -15.36
CA LYS A 272 -15.50 -11.20 -15.23
C LYS A 272 -15.37 -10.03 -14.25
N SER A 273 -14.40 -10.10 -13.36
CA SER A 273 -14.04 -9.02 -12.44
C SER A 273 -13.47 -7.82 -13.19
N GLY A 274 -14.09 -6.66 -12.98
CA GLY A 274 -13.65 -5.36 -13.50
C GLY A 274 -12.29 -4.95 -12.98
N LEU A 275 -11.93 -5.31 -11.73
CA LEU A 275 -10.60 -5.05 -11.17
C LEU A 275 -9.52 -5.80 -11.94
N LYS A 276 -9.69 -7.11 -12.18
CA LYS A 276 -8.72 -7.92 -12.95
C LYS A 276 -8.48 -7.33 -14.33
N GLU A 277 -9.54 -6.90 -14.99
CA GLU A 277 -9.45 -6.31 -16.32
C GLU A 277 -8.81 -4.92 -16.30
N ALA A 278 -9.20 -4.04 -15.38
CA ALA A 278 -8.62 -2.71 -15.25
C ALA A 278 -7.11 -2.79 -15.01
N VAL A 279 -6.67 -3.70 -14.15
CA VAL A 279 -5.25 -3.93 -13.86
C VAL A 279 -4.48 -4.35 -15.11
N SER A 280 -5.03 -5.28 -15.89
CA SER A 280 -4.43 -5.70 -17.16
C SER A 280 -4.38 -4.58 -18.18
N ARG A 281 -5.42 -3.75 -18.29
CA ARG A 281 -5.52 -2.69 -19.30
C ARG A 281 -4.73 -1.42 -18.96
N LEU A 282 -4.59 -1.08 -17.68
CA LEU A 282 -4.10 0.22 -17.24
C LEU A 282 -2.64 0.23 -16.76
N HIS A 283 -1.95 -0.92 -16.80
CA HIS A 283 -0.60 -1.08 -16.23
C HIS A 283 0.48 -0.14 -16.80
N ASN A 284 0.31 0.38 -18.02
CA ASN A 284 1.28 1.29 -18.67
C ASN A 284 0.77 2.74 -18.78
N VAL A 285 -0.31 3.11 -18.09
CA VAL A 285 -0.88 4.45 -18.17
C VAL A 285 -0.18 5.37 -17.17
N LYS A 286 0.41 6.47 -17.66
CA LYS A 286 1.05 7.48 -16.81
C LYS A 286 0.04 8.09 -15.84
N GLY A 287 0.44 8.24 -14.57
CA GLY A 287 -0.41 8.74 -13.49
C GLY A 287 -1.28 7.66 -12.83
N ILE A 288 -1.19 6.41 -13.30
CA ILE A 288 -1.80 5.23 -12.67
C ILE A 288 -0.68 4.36 -12.08
N SER A 289 -0.82 3.99 -10.81
CA SER A 289 0.08 3.01 -10.18
C SER A 289 -0.69 1.77 -9.74
N ILE A 290 -0.13 0.59 -10.01
CA ILE A 290 -0.70 -0.69 -9.59
C ILE A 290 0.28 -1.38 -8.67
N LEU A 291 -0.11 -1.53 -7.40
CA LEU A 291 0.73 -2.07 -6.35
C LEU A 291 0.14 -3.39 -5.87
N LYS A 292 0.99 -4.42 -5.84
CA LYS A 292 0.67 -5.72 -5.27
C LYS A 292 1.29 -5.80 -3.89
N LEU A 293 0.45 -5.88 -2.88
CA LEU A 293 0.80 -6.25 -1.52
C LEU A 293 0.60 -7.76 -1.38
N ASP A 294 1.42 -8.40 -0.58
CA ASP A 294 1.36 -9.86 -0.37
C ASP A 294 1.38 -10.23 1.12
N GLN A 295 1.59 -11.51 1.42
CA GLN A 295 1.55 -12.01 2.79
C GLN A 295 2.60 -11.36 3.71
N SER A 296 3.74 -10.92 3.17
CA SER A 296 4.74 -10.20 3.98
C SER A 296 4.29 -8.81 4.41
N ASP A 297 3.29 -8.24 3.74
CA ASP A 297 2.70 -6.93 4.09
C ASP A 297 1.58 -7.07 5.13
N VAL A 298 1.22 -8.30 5.50
CA VAL A 298 0.18 -8.58 6.49
C VAL A 298 0.72 -8.27 7.88
N VAL A 299 0.10 -7.27 8.52
CA VAL A 299 0.45 -6.92 9.90
C VAL A 299 -0.71 -7.24 10.82
N ARG A 300 -0.57 -8.37 11.52
CA ARG A 300 -1.54 -8.86 12.50
C ARG A 300 -0.88 -8.96 13.87
N HIS A 301 -1.72 -9.06 14.89
CA HIS A 301 -1.24 -9.40 16.22
C HIS A 301 -0.57 -10.77 16.20
N PRO A 302 0.59 -11.00 16.86
CA PRO A 302 1.30 -12.28 16.82
C PRO A 302 0.42 -13.49 17.21
N LEU A 303 -0.50 -13.31 18.15
CA LEU A 303 -1.48 -14.35 18.52
C LEU A 303 -2.41 -14.74 17.35
N VAL A 304 -2.84 -13.78 16.52
CA VAL A 304 -3.70 -14.07 15.36
C VAL A 304 -2.95 -14.89 14.33
N SER A 305 -1.66 -14.58 14.08
CA SER A 305 -0.82 -15.39 13.20
C SER A 305 -0.71 -16.83 13.72
N LYS A 306 -0.43 -17.00 15.03
CA LYS A 306 -0.40 -18.32 15.67
C LYS A 306 -1.72 -19.08 15.54
N ILE A 307 -2.85 -18.40 15.75
CA ILE A 307 -4.18 -19.01 15.58
C ILE A 307 -4.36 -19.50 14.14
N ILE A 308 -4.05 -18.66 13.15
CA ILE A 308 -4.19 -19.03 11.73
C ILE A 308 -3.30 -20.22 11.40
N GLU A 309 -2.03 -20.22 11.84
CA GLU A 309 -1.11 -21.35 11.64
C GLU A 309 -1.69 -22.68 12.19
N HIS A 310 -2.39 -22.66 13.33
CA HIS A 310 -3.02 -23.85 13.91
C HIS A 310 -4.33 -24.24 13.19
N TYR A 311 -5.04 -23.30 12.57
CA TYR A 311 -6.24 -23.59 11.78
C TYR A 311 -5.92 -24.02 10.35
N GLU A 312 -4.82 -23.53 9.78
CA GLU A 312 -4.31 -23.92 8.46
C GLU A 312 -3.48 -25.22 8.53
N GLY A 313 -3.17 -25.70 9.75
CA GLY A 313 -2.38 -26.90 10.05
C GLY A 313 -3.12 -28.00 10.82
N GLU A 314 -4.06 -28.67 10.16
CA GLU A 314 -4.29 -30.14 10.21
C GLU A 314 -4.66 -30.57 8.78
N ASN A 315 -3.65 -30.83 7.93
CA ASN A 315 -3.71 -31.62 6.70
C ASN A 315 -2.34 -32.26 6.45
#